data_AF-A0A837C4X0-F1
#
_entry.id   AF-A0A837C4X0-F1
#
_cell.length_a   1.000
_cell.length_b   1.000
_cell.length_c   1.000
_cell.angle_alpha   90.00
_cell.angle_beta   90.00
_cell.angle_gamma   90.00
#
_symmetry.space_group_name_H-M   'P 1'
#
loop_
_entity.id
_entity.type
_entity.pdbx_description
1 polymer ?
#
loop_
_entity_poly.entity_id
_entity_poly.type
_entity_poly.pdbx_seq_one_letter_code
_entity_poly.pdbx_strand_id
1 'polypeptide(L)'
;MPSELPNQVSLAQVALWIARGIRPVPEQLFARTKVRLDEGELGSNDTLRRLLALLADGELTATAKISVVYEGEDPLTPVPVPQIGPFEVPSSTWYSGDIRWNASTLEITEGIDLPGELFDALDFSGDFFAWGNRAFFQPVVLPTDEVLSAFPALTSPVSGAPVRTNVGGRPAKYDWPDFYAAAAAWIYESGIPKTQADMVKAMAQWCQNNWDTEPGDTELKGRIRRFLDRFKKEVGN
;
A
#
# COMPACT_ATOMS: atom_id res chain seq x y z
N MET A 1 9.54 -16.13 6.90
CA MET A 1 10.37 -15.11 7.58
C MET A 1 9.47 -13.92 7.83
N PRO A 2 9.40 -13.37 9.06
CA PRO A 2 8.60 -12.17 9.29
C PRO A 2 9.23 -11.05 8.46
N SER A 3 8.53 -10.56 7.44
CA SER A 3 9.06 -9.47 6.61
C SER A 3 9.14 -8.22 7.47
N GLU A 4 10.36 -7.82 7.83
CA GLU A 4 10.60 -6.50 8.41
C GLU A 4 10.02 -5.43 7.47
N LEU A 5 9.37 -4.42 8.05
CA LEU A 5 8.85 -3.30 7.27
C LEU A 5 10.02 -2.57 6.60
N PRO A 6 9.85 -2.08 5.36
CA PRO A 6 10.89 -1.28 4.73
C PRO A 6 11.14 0.00 5.53
N ASN A 7 12.36 0.53 5.51
CA ASN A 7 12.71 1.77 6.24
C ASN A 7 12.00 3.01 5.68
N GLN A 8 11.66 2.98 4.40
CA GLN A 8 10.87 4.01 3.72
C GLN A 8 9.70 3.37 2.98
N VAL A 9 8.58 4.07 2.97
CA VAL A 9 7.33 3.61 2.36
C VAL A 9 6.79 4.68 1.44
N SER A 10 6.30 4.29 0.27
CA SER A 10 5.70 5.22 -0.66
C SER A 10 4.34 5.72 -0.15
N LEU A 11 3.97 6.94 -0.56
CA LEU A 11 2.69 7.56 -0.16
C LEU A 11 1.49 6.65 -0.46
N ALA A 12 1.51 5.95 -1.60
CA ALA A 12 0.49 4.96 -1.95
C ALA A 12 0.39 3.82 -0.93
N GLN A 13 1.53 3.28 -0.49
CA GLN A 13 1.57 2.18 0.47
C GLN A 13 1.10 2.63 1.85
N VAL A 14 1.47 3.84 2.30
CA VAL A 14 0.96 4.41 3.56
C VAL A 14 -0.56 4.56 3.50
N ALA A 15 -1.09 5.10 2.39
CA ALA A 15 -2.52 5.27 2.24
C ALA A 15 -3.26 3.92 2.21
N LEU A 16 -2.72 2.90 1.53
CA LEU A 16 -3.29 1.55 1.54
C LEU A 16 -3.22 0.90 2.92
N TRP A 17 -2.18 1.19 3.69
CA TRP A 17 -2.05 0.70 5.05
C TRP A 17 -3.10 1.33 5.97
N ILE A 18 -3.29 2.65 5.88
CA ILE A 18 -4.31 3.38 6.64
C ILE A 18 -5.72 2.96 6.22
N ALA A 19 -6.00 2.88 4.92
CA ALA A 19 -7.35 2.63 4.42
C ALA A 19 -7.78 1.17 4.55
N ARG A 20 -6.86 0.23 4.33
CA ARG A 20 -7.18 -1.20 4.18
C ARG A 20 -6.37 -2.13 5.09
N GLY A 21 -5.46 -1.60 5.90
CA GLY A 21 -4.59 -2.42 6.75
C GLY A 21 -3.53 -3.21 5.98
N ILE A 22 -3.32 -2.91 4.69
CA ILE A 22 -2.35 -3.60 3.85
C ILE A 22 -0.95 -3.17 4.28
N ARG A 23 -0.17 -4.10 4.86
CA ARG A 23 1.19 -3.78 5.31
C ARG A 23 2.09 -3.43 4.14
N PRO A 24 2.95 -2.39 4.29
CA PRO A 24 3.92 -2.05 3.28
C PRO A 24 4.90 -3.18 3.01
N VAL A 25 5.32 -3.27 1.76
CA VAL A 25 6.31 -4.21 1.25
C VAL A 25 7.43 -3.44 0.55
N PRO A 26 8.61 -4.06 0.31
CA PRO A 26 9.63 -3.46 -0.52
C PRO A 26 9.07 -2.95 -1.87
N GLU A 27 9.45 -1.74 -2.27
CA GLU A 27 8.86 -1.04 -3.43
C GLU A 27 8.95 -1.86 -4.74
N GLN A 28 10.00 -2.68 -4.91
CA GLN A 28 10.14 -3.59 -6.06
C GLN A 28 9.02 -4.63 -6.16
N LEU A 29 8.47 -5.07 -5.02
CA LEU A 29 7.33 -5.96 -4.96
C LEU A 29 6.02 -5.20 -5.15
N PHE A 30 5.92 -4.00 -4.55
CA PHE A 30 4.75 -3.16 -4.68
C PHE A 30 4.52 -2.70 -6.13
N ALA A 31 5.57 -2.31 -6.85
CA ALA A 31 5.48 -1.91 -8.26
C ALA A 31 4.89 -3.01 -9.17
N ARG A 32 4.96 -4.28 -8.78
CA ARG A 32 4.41 -5.43 -9.52
C ARG A 32 2.95 -5.74 -9.16
N THR A 33 2.42 -5.13 -8.10
CA THR A 33 1.04 -5.36 -7.67
C THR A 33 0.03 -4.55 -8.47
N LYS A 34 -1.17 -5.12 -8.63
CA LYS A 34 -2.35 -4.46 -9.20
C LYS A 34 -3.18 -3.71 -8.16
N VAL A 35 -2.77 -3.72 -6.89
CA VAL A 35 -3.51 -3.01 -5.83
C VAL A 35 -3.44 -1.50 -6.08
N ARG A 36 -4.61 -0.86 -6.08
CA ARG A 36 -4.79 0.59 -6.25
C ARG A 36 -5.79 1.11 -5.22
N LEU A 37 -5.61 2.36 -4.84
CA LEU A 37 -6.55 3.16 -4.04
C LEU A 37 -7.73 3.56 -4.91
N ASP A 38 -8.93 3.49 -4.33
CA ASP A 38 -10.16 3.99 -4.93
C ASP A 38 -10.36 5.47 -4.56
N GLU A 39 -10.84 6.30 -5.48
CA GLU A 39 -11.13 7.72 -5.23
C GLU A 39 -12.12 7.92 -4.07
N GLY A 40 -13.09 7.01 -3.91
CA GLY A 40 -14.05 7.07 -2.81
C GLY A 40 -13.44 6.88 -1.42
N GLU A 41 -12.35 6.12 -1.31
CA GLU A 41 -11.63 5.89 -0.05
C GLU A 41 -10.80 7.09 0.37
N LEU A 42 -10.28 7.85 -0.61
CA LEU A 42 -9.43 9.01 -0.36
C LEU A 42 -10.20 10.17 0.27
N GLY A 43 -11.42 10.45 -0.24
CA GLY A 43 -12.21 11.59 0.23
C GLY A 43 -12.88 11.40 1.60
N SER A 44 -13.12 10.15 2.01
CA SER A 44 -13.96 9.81 3.16
C SER A 44 -13.18 9.37 4.42
N ASN A 45 -11.86 9.18 4.34
CA ASN A 45 -11.06 8.66 5.44
C ASN A 45 -10.41 9.77 6.30
N ASP A 46 -10.90 9.95 7.53
CA ASP A 46 -10.38 10.95 8.48
C ASP A 46 -8.90 10.75 8.81
N THR A 47 -8.41 9.51 8.80
CA THR A 47 -7.00 9.19 9.09
C THR A 47 -6.09 9.59 7.92
N LEU A 48 -6.57 9.45 6.68
CA LEU A 48 -5.85 9.99 5.50
C LEU A 48 -5.83 11.51 5.50
N ARG A 49 -6.93 12.17 5.89
CA ARG A 49 -6.92 13.64 6.05
C ARG A 49 -5.93 14.08 7.13
N ARG A 50 -5.84 13.33 8.23
CA ARG A 50 -4.83 13.57 9.26
C ARG A 50 -3.41 13.38 8.74
N LEU A 51 -3.14 12.36 7.92
CA LEU A 51 -1.82 12.20 7.26
C LEU A 51 -1.45 13.44 6.45
N LEU A 52 -2.38 13.95 5.64
CA LEU A 52 -2.14 15.18 4.86
C LEU A 52 -1.91 16.40 5.75
N ALA A 53 -2.67 16.55 6.84
CA ALA A 53 -2.46 17.64 7.80
C ALA A 53 -1.06 17.60 8.42
N LEU A 54 -0.60 16.42 8.87
CA LEU A 54 0.74 16.26 9.45
C LEU A 54 1.87 16.61 8.45
N LEU A 55 1.69 16.24 7.19
CA LEU A 55 2.63 16.59 6.11
C LEU A 55 2.62 18.09 5.82
N ALA A 56 1.44 18.71 5.77
CA ALA A 56 1.27 20.13 5.50
C ALA A 56 1.74 21.03 6.66
N ASP A 57 1.65 20.52 7.89
CA ASP A 57 2.13 21.20 9.10
C ASP A 57 3.64 20.95 9.35
N GLY A 58 4.28 20.08 8.57
CA GLY A 58 5.69 19.72 8.71
C GLY A 58 5.99 18.82 9.92
N GLU A 59 4.97 18.22 10.53
CA GLU A 59 5.13 17.24 11.62
C GLU A 59 5.59 15.87 11.14
N LEU A 60 5.43 15.59 9.84
CA LEU A 60 5.87 14.36 9.21
C LEU A 60 6.68 14.69 7.96
N THR A 61 7.84 14.08 7.82
CA THR A 61 8.74 14.35 6.70
C THR A 61 8.42 13.45 5.51
N ALA A 62 8.60 14.01 4.32
CA ALA A 62 8.52 13.26 3.09
C ALA A 62 9.70 13.64 2.19
N THR A 63 10.23 12.67 1.47
CA THR A 63 11.29 12.90 0.49
C THR A 63 10.85 12.41 -0.88
N ALA A 64 11.32 13.08 -1.92
CA ALA A 64 11.04 12.70 -3.30
C ALA A 64 12.16 13.19 -4.22
N LYS A 65 12.17 12.69 -5.45
CA LYS A 65 12.94 13.31 -6.52
C LYS A 65 12.03 14.25 -7.29
N ILE A 66 12.61 15.27 -7.89
CA ILE A 66 11.90 16.19 -8.78
C ILE A 66 12.03 15.69 -10.21
N SER A 67 10.94 15.76 -10.93
CA SER A 67 10.83 15.40 -12.33
C SER A 67 10.04 16.47 -13.08
N VAL A 68 10.39 16.68 -14.34
CA VAL A 68 9.84 17.73 -15.20
C VAL A 68 9.25 17.12 -16.47
N VAL A 69 8.05 17.53 -16.82
CA VAL A 69 7.39 17.19 -18.09
C VAL A 69 7.19 18.48 -18.87
N TYR A 70 7.70 18.53 -20.09
CA TYR A 70 7.56 19.70 -20.96
C TYR A 70 6.25 19.64 -21.76
N GLU A 71 5.69 20.80 -22.11
CA GLU A 71 4.47 20.87 -22.92
C GLU A 71 4.62 20.11 -24.24
N GLY A 72 3.64 19.25 -24.55
CA GLY A 72 3.65 18.37 -25.72
C GLY A 72 4.22 16.98 -25.48
N GLU A 73 4.87 16.74 -24.33
CA GLU A 73 5.20 15.40 -23.86
C GLU A 73 4.05 14.87 -22.98
N ASP A 74 3.54 13.67 -23.27
CA ASP A 74 2.53 13.06 -22.40
C ASP A 74 3.20 12.62 -21.08
N PRO A 75 2.73 13.11 -19.91
CA PRO A 75 3.30 12.79 -18.60
C PRO A 75 3.23 11.29 -18.24
N LEU A 76 2.47 10.49 -18.99
CA LEU A 76 2.36 9.04 -18.84
C LEU A 76 3.32 8.27 -19.77
N THR A 77 3.98 8.96 -20.70
CA THR A 77 4.97 8.35 -21.59
C THR A 77 6.32 8.28 -20.88
N PRO A 78 6.99 7.11 -20.88
CA PRO A 78 8.29 6.95 -20.24
C PRO A 78 9.39 7.57 -21.12
N VAL A 79 9.39 8.89 -21.25
CA VAL A 79 10.63 9.60 -21.56
C VAL A 79 11.43 9.61 -20.26
N PRO A 80 12.74 9.27 -20.27
CA PRO A 80 13.56 9.37 -19.07
C PRO A 80 13.70 10.83 -18.68
N VAL A 81 12.72 11.32 -17.92
CA VAL A 81 12.74 12.62 -17.30
C VAL A 81 13.91 12.64 -16.30
N PRO A 82 14.83 13.61 -16.38
CA PRO A 82 15.89 13.73 -15.40
C PRO A 82 15.27 13.88 -14.00
N GLN A 83 15.51 12.88 -13.14
CA GLN A 83 15.09 12.92 -11.75
C GLN A 83 16.22 13.51 -10.91
N ILE A 84 15.98 14.65 -10.27
CA ILE A 84 16.96 15.33 -9.41
C ILE A 84 16.59 15.09 -7.95
N GLY A 85 17.57 14.82 -7.08
CA GLY A 85 17.36 14.63 -5.64
C GLY A 85 17.95 13.34 -5.09
N PRO A 86 17.50 12.87 -3.91
CA PRO A 86 16.23 13.23 -3.24
C PRO A 86 16.27 14.58 -2.51
N PHE A 87 15.10 15.19 -2.39
CA PHE A 87 14.83 16.41 -1.62
C PHE A 87 13.70 16.17 -0.63
N GLU A 88 13.70 16.92 0.47
CA GLU A 88 12.54 17.03 1.34
C GLU A 88 11.41 17.74 0.58
N VAL A 89 10.19 17.23 0.69
CA VAL A 89 8.98 17.84 0.11
C VAL A 89 8.52 18.93 1.07
N PRO A 90 8.54 20.22 0.67
CA PRO A 90 8.14 21.30 1.56
C PRO A 90 6.69 21.17 2.02
N SER A 91 6.44 21.58 3.26
CA SER A 91 5.12 21.48 3.88
C SER A 91 4.07 22.31 3.11
N SER A 92 4.49 23.44 2.54
CA SER A 92 3.66 24.31 1.69
C SER A 92 3.10 23.61 0.44
N THR A 93 3.87 22.69 -0.16
CA THR A 93 3.46 21.95 -1.37
C THR A 93 2.22 21.08 -1.13
N TRP A 94 2.00 20.64 0.12
CA TRP A 94 0.85 19.81 0.46
C TRP A 94 -0.48 20.57 0.52
N TYR A 95 -0.45 21.91 0.61
CA TYR A 95 -1.66 22.74 0.59
C TYR A 95 -2.13 23.07 -0.83
N SER A 96 -1.19 23.24 -1.76
CA SER A 96 -1.43 23.73 -3.12
C SER A 96 -1.29 22.66 -4.20
N GLY A 97 -0.53 21.60 -3.93
CA GLY A 97 -0.17 20.58 -4.90
C GLY A 97 -1.22 19.49 -5.07
N ASP A 98 -1.33 18.98 -6.30
CA ASP A 98 -2.24 17.88 -6.62
C ASP A 98 -1.58 16.52 -6.32
N ILE A 99 -2.19 15.75 -5.42
CA ILE A 99 -1.72 14.42 -5.04
C ILE A 99 -2.27 13.36 -5.97
N ARG A 100 -1.38 12.63 -6.64
CA ARG A 100 -1.70 11.40 -7.37
C ARG A 100 -1.30 10.20 -6.54
N TRP A 101 -2.21 9.79 -5.66
CA TRP A 101 -1.98 8.73 -4.67
C TRP A 101 -1.39 7.44 -5.26
N ASN A 102 -1.99 6.91 -6.32
CA ASN A 102 -1.57 5.65 -6.93
C ASN A 102 -0.19 5.70 -7.60
N ALA A 103 0.30 6.89 -7.94
CA ALA A 103 1.64 7.10 -8.49
C ALA A 103 2.65 7.52 -7.41
N SER A 104 2.19 7.76 -6.17
CA SER A 104 2.96 8.45 -5.12
C SER A 104 3.60 9.73 -5.64
N THR A 105 2.82 10.54 -6.33
CA THR A 105 3.30 11.76 -6.97
C THR A 105 2.58 12.96 -6.37
N LEU A 106 3.31 14.04 -6.13
CA LEU A 106 2.77 15.34 -5.77
C LEU A 106 3.18 16.34 -6.85
N GLU A 107 2.19 16.95 -7.50
CA GLU A 107 2.40 17.97 -8.52
C GLU A 107 2.73 19.32 -7.87
N ILE A 108 3.74 19.99 -8.40
CA ILE A 108 4.15 21.32 -7.97
C ILE A 108 3.34 22.32 -8.78
N THR A 109 2.44 23.03 -8.12
CA THR A 109 1.52 24.00 -8.74
C THR A 109 2.02 25.43 -8.60
N GLU A 110 2.77 25.72 -7.54
CA GLU A 110 3.36 27.03 -7.28
C GLU A 110 4.89 26.88 -7.19
N GLY A 111 5.63 27.49 -8.14
CA GLY A 111 7.09 27.34 -8.25
C GLY A 111 7.92 27.82 -7.05
N ILE A 112 7.27 28.46 -6.06
CA ILE A 112 7.87 28.89 -4.79
C ILE A 112 8.19 27.73 -3.84
N ASP A 113 7.65 26.54 -4.11
CA ASP A 113 7.83 25.33 -3.30
C ASP A 113 9.11 24.56 -3.61
N LEU A 114 10.00 25.12 -4.43
CA LEU A 114 11.26 24.49 -4.78
C LEU A 114 12.41 25.14 -4.00
N PRO A 115 13.40 24.35 -3.53
CA PRO A 115 14.66 24.92 -3.07
C PRO A 115 15.21 25.89 -4.12
N GLY A 116 15.61 27.10 -3.73
CA GLY A 116 16.06 28.13 -4.69
C GLY A 116 17.17 27.64 -5.64
N GLU A 117 18.05 26.77 -5.14
CA GLU A 117 19.12 26.13 -5.92
C GLU A 117 18.61 25.27 -7.08
N LEU A 118 17.43 24.64 -6.94
CA LEU A 118 16.79 23.86 -8.01
C LEU A 118 16.10 24.76 -9.03
N PHE A 119 15.51 25.86 -8.57
CA PHE A 119 14.84 26.81 -9.45
C PHE A 119 15.83 27.36 -10.49
N ASP A 120 17.04 27.70 -10.03
CA ASP A 120 18.14 28.15 -10.89
C ASP A 120 18.73 27.00 -11.73
N ALA A 121 18.92 25.80 -11.14
CA ALA A 121 19.55 24.67 -11.84
C ALA A 121 18.66 24.02 -12.92
N LEU A 122 17.34 24.11 -12.78
CA LEU A 122 16.36 23.58 -13.74
C LEU A 122 15.99 24.59 -14.82
N ASP A 123 16.56 25.80 -14.79
CA ASP A 123 16.18 26.94 -15.65
C ASP A 123 14.66 27.12 -15.67
N PHE A 124 14.03 26.99 -14.49
CA PHE A 124 12.63 27.34 -14.33
C PHE A 124 12.54 28.86 -14.46
N SER A 125 12.42 29.35 -15.70
CA SER A 125 12.11 30.74 -15.95
C SER A 125 10.77 31.08 -15.26
N GLY A 126 10.53 32.35 -14.99
CA GLY A 126 9.23 32.81 -14.44
C GLY A 126 8.02 32.37 -15.28
N ASP A 127 8.25 31.95 -16.53
CA ASP A 127 7.25 31.47 -17.48
C ASP A 127 7.21 29.94 -17.62
N PHE A 128 7.97 29.16 -16.84
CA PHE A 128 8.04 27.69 -16.97
C PHE A 128 6.66 27.02 -16.94
N PHE A 129 5.85 27.34 -15.93
CA PHE A 129 4.47 26.83 -15.83
C PHE A 129 3.54 27.51 -16.84
N ALA A 130 3.82 28.76 -17.22
CA ALA A 130 3.02 29.49 -18.20
C ALA A 130 3.13 28.89 -19.61
N TRP A 131 4.23 28.20 -19.91
CA TRP A 131 4.41 27.41 -21.13
C TRP A 131 3.84 26.00 -21.03
N GLY A 132 3.01 25.69 -20.03
CA GLY A 132 2.37 24.37 -19.91
C GLY A 132 3.28 23.25 -19.41
N ASN A 133 4.52 23.56 -18.99
CA ASN A 133 5.41 22.57 -18.37
C ASN A 133 4.94 22.26 -16.94
N ARG A 134 5.23 21.04 -16.48
CA ARG A 134 4.79 20.51 -15.18
C ARG A 134 5.97 19.93 -14.42
N ALA A 135 5.99 20.14 -13.11
CA ALA A 135 6.99 19.57 -12.23
C ALA A 135 6.33 18.71 -11.15
N PHE A 136 6.99 17.63 -10.76
CA PHE A 136 6.45 16.66 -9.81
C PHE A 136 7.51 16.16 -8.84
N PHE A 137 7.13 16.04 -7.58
CA PHE A 137 7.78 15.20 -6.60
C PHE A 137 7.36 13.74 -6.81
N GLN A 138 8.28 12.86 -7.21
CA GLN A 138 8.03 11.42 -7.36
C GLN A 138 9.29 10.52 -7.27
N PRO A 139 9.17 9.29 -6.71
CA PRO A 139 8.08 8.90 -5.83
C PRO A 139 8.20 9.64 -4.49
N VAL A 140 7.07 10.03 -3.90
CA VAL A 140 7.01 10.55 -2.54
C VAL A 140 7.08 9.38 -1.58
N VAL A 141 8.11 9.40 -0.74
CA VAL A 141 8.39 8.38 0.26
C VAL A 141 8.53 8.98 1.65
N LEU A 142 8.08 8.25 2.65
CA LEU A 142 8.00 8.67 4.03
C LEU A 142 8.82 7.70 4.89
N PRO A 143 9.53 8.19 5.93
CA PRO A 143 10.18 7.32 6.90
C PRO A 143 9.16 6.46 7.65
N THR A 144 9.37 5.16 7.68
CA THR A 144 8.39 4.22 8.27
C THR A 144 8.24 4.41 9.78
N ASP A 145 9.31 4.78 10.47
CA ASP A 145 9.32 5.07 11.90
C ASP A 145 8.51 6.33 12.24
N GLU A 146 8.61 7.39 11.44
CA GLU A 146 7.78 8.59 11.59
C GLU A 146 6.29 8.27 11.37
N VAL A 147 5.97 7.50 10.33
CA VAL A 147 4.59 7.04 10.06
C VAL A 147 4.05 6.22 11.24
N LEU A 148 4.83 5.31 11.79
CA LEU A 148 4.40 4.49 12.93
C LEU A 148 4.25 5.31 14.22
N SER A 149 5.10 6.32 14.42
CA SER A 149 5.00 7.26 15.54
C SER A 149 3.72 8.10 15.45
N ALA A 150 3.42 8.63 14.25
CA ALA A 150 2.22 9.42 13.99
C ALA A 150 0.93 8.59 14.03
N PHE A 151 1.01 7.32 13.63
CA PHE A 151 -0.12 6.40 13.59
C PHE A 151 0.16 5.10 14.36
N PRO A 152 0.20 5.14 15.71
CA PRO A 152 0.49 3.95 16.52
C PRO A 152 -0.48 2.80 16.28
N ALA A 153 -1.72 3.07 15.86
CA ALA A 153 -2.71 2.06 15.52
C ALA A 153 -2.28 1.13 14.36
N LEU A 154 -1.35 1.57 13.50
CA LEU A 154 -0.80 0.75 12.40
C LEU A 154 0.15 -0.35 12.91
N THR A 155 0.76 -0.17 14.09
CA THR A 155 1.61 -1.19 14.73
C THR A 155 0.80 -2.33 15.33
N SER A 156 -0.45 -2.06 15.71
CA SER A 156 -1.36 -3.13 16.12
C SER A 156 -1.61 -4.06 14.93
N PRO A 157 -1.61 -5.38 15.10
CA PRO A 157 -2.18 -6.26 14.09
C PRO A 157 -3.62 -5.80 13.88
N VAL A 158 -3.88 -5.14 12.74
CA VAL A 158 -5.18 -4.56 12.46
C VAL A 158 -6.19 -5.71 12.38
N SER A 159 -6.95 -5.86 13.46
CA SER A 159 -8.27 -6.46 13.44
C SER A 159 -9.12 -5.58 12.54
N GLY A 160 -9.19 -5.93 11.25
CA GLY A 160 -9.90 -5.16 10.23
C GLY A 160 -11.38 -4.97 10.60
N ALA A 161 -11.83 -3.71 10.59
CA ALA A 161 -13.21 -3.24 10.77
C ALA A 161 -13.94 -3.73 12.05
N PRO A 162 -14.88 -2.94 12.61
CA PRO A 162 -15.78 -3.45 13.64
C PRO A 162 -16.76 -4.41 12.95
N VAL A 163 -16.37 -5.67 12.75
CA VAL A 163 -17.34 -6.74 12.80
C VAL A 163 -17.98 -6.59 14.17
N ARG A 164 -19.29 -6.28 14.21
CA ARG A 164 -20.06 -6.33 15.44
C ARG A 164 -19.98 -7.77 15.99
N THR A 165 -18.92 -8.06 16.71
CA THR A 165 -18.81 -9.27 17.50
C THR A 165 -19.62 -9.00 18.74
N ASN A 166 -20.80 -9.62 18.78
CA ASN A 166 -21.51 -9.81 20.04
C ASN A 166 -20.48 -10.32 21.05
N VAL A 167 -20.15 -9.48 22.02
CA VAL A 167 -19.25 -9.77 23.13
C VAL A 167 -19.91 -10.87 23.95
N GLY A 168 -19.48 -12.11 23.71
CA GLY A 168 -20.06 -13.29 24.33
C GLY A 168 -19.59 -14.58 23.68
N GLY A 169 -18.30 -14.88 23.75
CA GLY A 169 -17.78 -16.17 23.28
C GLY A 169 -16.33 -16.40 23.67
N ARG A 170 -16.04 -17.59 24.20
CA ARG A 170 -14.69 -18.11 24.48
C ARG A 170 -13.79 -17.92 23.24
N PRO A 171 -12.52 -17.48 23.39
CA PRO A 171 -11.63 -17.23 22.26
C PRO A 171 -11.56 -18.45 21.33
N ALA A 172 -11.65 -18.20 20.03
CA ALA A 172 -11.64 -19.24 19.01
C ALA A 172 -10.31 -19.99 19.05
N LYS A 173 -10.37 -21.32 19.17
CA LYS A 173 -9.20 -22.19 19.31
C LYS A 173 -8.26 -22.17 18.10
N TYR A 174 -8.76 -21.74 16.93
CA TYR A 174 -8.05 -21.78 15.65
C TYR A 174 -8.34 -20.51 14.83
N ASP A 175 -7.31 -19.96 14.21
CA ASP A 175 -7.39 -18.78 13.33
C ASP A 175 -7.74 -19.18 11.88
N TRP A 176 -9.02 -19.48 11.67
CA TRP A 176 -9.52 -19.90 10.36
C TRP A 176 -9.33 -18.87 9.23
N PRO A 177 -9.41 -17.53 9.46
CA PRO A 177 -9.03 -16.54 8.46
C PRO A 177 -7.62 -16.74 7.88
N ASP A 178 -6.62 -16.94 8.72
CA ASP A 178 -5.23 -17.16 8.30
C ASP A 178 -5.08 -18.48 7.51
N PHE A 179 -5.80 -19.51 7.95
CA PHE A 179 -5.89 -20.77 7.22
C PHE A 179 -6.39 -20.60 5.77
N TYR A 180 -7.42 -19.79 5.54
CA TYR A 180 -7.94 -19.56 4.19
C TYR A 180 -6.98 -18.73 3.32
N ALA A 181 -6.21 -17.82 3.92
CA ALA A 181 -5.17 -17.07 3.22
C ALA A 181 -4.04 -18.00 2.76
N ALA A 182 -3.57 -18.88 3.64
CA ALA A 182 -2.57 -19.89 3.30
C ALA A 182 -3.06 -20.87 2.23
N ALA A 183 -4.33 -21.29 2.31
CA ALA A 183 -4.97 -22.13 1.30
C ALA A 183 -5.01 -21.46 -0.09
N ALA A 184 -5.31 -20.16 -0.15
CA ALA A 184 -5.30 -19.40 -1.40
C ALA A 184 -3.88 -19.23 -1.96
N ALA A 185 -2.90 -18.92 -1.11
CA ALA A 185 -1.49 -18.82 -1.51
C ALA A 185 -0.96 -20.13 -2.08
N TRP A 186 -1.30 -21.27 -1.43
CA TRP A 186 -0.91 -22.59 -1.92
C TRP A 186 -1.48 -22.91 -3.31
N ILE A 187 -2.75 -22.56 -3.57
CA ILE A 187 -3.36 -22.73 -4.90
C ILE A 187 -2.69 -21.82 -5.94
N TYR A 188 -2.30 -20.61 -5.56
CA TYR A 188 -1.60 -19.70 -6.46
C TYR A 188 -0.22 -20.25 -6.88
N GLU A 189 0.52 -20.84 -5.94
CA GLU A 189 1.86 -21.39 -6.18
C GLU A 189 1.84 -22.77 -6.84
N SER A 190 0.97 -23.67 -6.39
CA SER A 190 0.92 -25.07 -6.83
C SER A 190 -0.11 -25.33 -7.94
N GLY A 191 -0.91 -24.32 -8.28
CA GLY A 191 -2.06 -24.45 -9.17
C GLY A 191 -3.28 -25.08 -8.47
N ILE A 192 -4.39 -25.14 -9.20
CA ILE A 192 -5.64 -25.73 -8.69
C ILE A 192 -5.41 -27.22 -8.41
N PRO A 193 -5.63 -27.71 -7.17
CA PRO A 193 -5.39 -29.10 -6.82
C PRO A 193 -6.30 -30.03 -7.64
N LYS A 194 -5.72 -31.11 -8.17
CA LYS A 194 -6.46 -32.14 -8.90
C LYS A 194 -7.42 -32.90 -7.98
N THR A 195 -7.04 -33.11 -6.72
CA THR A 195 -7.88 -33.77 -5.73
C THR A 195 -7.97 -32.98 -4.43
N GLN A 196 -9.10 -33.12 -3.72
CA GLN A 196 -9.27 -32.55 -2.38
C GLN A 196 -8.22 -33.12 -1.39
N ALA A 197 -7.80 -34.37 -1.58
CA ALA A 197 -6.84 -35.03 -0.70
C ALA A 197 -5.45 -34.36 -0.74
N ASP A 198 -5.02 -33.89 -1.91
CA ASP A 198 -3.72 -33.20 -2.07
C ASP A 198 -3.69 -31.90 -1.28
N MET A 199 -4.79 -31.14 -1.33
CA MET A 199 -4.92 -29.89 -0.58
C MET A 199 -5.07 -30.13 0.92
N VAL A 200 -5.81 -31.18 1.33
CA VAL A 200 -5.94 -31.58 2.74
C VAL A 200 -4.57 -31.91 3.32
N LYS A 201 -3.73 -32.64 2.59
CA LYS A 201 -2.38 -33.00 3.05
C LYS A 201 -1.48 -31.76 3.20
N ALA A 202 -1.49 -30.86 2.20
CA ALA A 202 -0.69 -29.64 2.25
C ALA A 202 -1.12 -28.70 3.39
N MET A 203 -2.44 -28.54 3.58
CA MET A 203 -2.99 -27.67 4.61
C MET A 203 -2.94 -28.28 6.01
N ALA A 204 -2.99 -29.62 6.15
CA ALA A 204 -2.71 -30.29 7.42
C ALA A 204 -1.26 -30.03 7.87
N GLN A 205 -0.31 -30.16 6.95
CA GLN A 205 1.09 -29.85 7.22
C GLN A 205 1.30 -28.36 7.55
N TRP A 206 0.58 -27.46 6.89
CA TRP A 206 0.58 -26.05 7.25
C TRP A 206 0.01 -25.81 8.66
N CYS A 207 -1.12 -26.44 9.01
CA CYS A 207 -1.70 -26.33 10.35
C CYS A 207 -0.74 -26.85 11.44
N GLN A 208 -0.03 -27.96 11.19
CA GLN A 208 0.96 -28.49 12.14
C GLN A 208 2.14 -27.53 12.36
N ASN A 209 2.53 -26.78 11.34
CA ASN A 209 3.65 -25.84 11.42
C ASN A 209 3.26 -24.49 12.05
N ASN A 210 1.97 -24.12 12.03
CA ASN A 210 1.50 -22.79 12.43
C ASN A 210 0.61 -22.81 13.69
N TRP A 211 -0.03 -23.94 14.02
CA TRP A 211 -0.89 -24.07 15.19
C TRP A 211 -0.35 -25.14 16.15
N ASP A 212 -0.34 -24.82 17.45
CA ASP A 212 0.10 -25.74 18.52
C ASP A 212 -0.82 -26.96 18.69
N THR A 213 -2.03 -26.94 18.14
CA THR A 213 -2.98 -28.05 18.21
C THR A 213 -3.56 -28.32 16.83
N GLU A 214 -3.42 -29.55 16.34
CA GLU A 214 -4.00 -29.95 15.06
C GLU A 214 -5.54 -29.92 15.13
N PRO A 215 -6.23 -29.30 14.16
CA PRO A 215 -7.68 -29.40 14.06
C PRO A 215 -8.05 -30.84 13.68
N GLY A 216 -9.20 -31.32 14.16
CA GLY A 216 -9.66 -32.67 13.83
C GLY A 216 -9.76 -32.87 12.31
N ASP A 217 -9.25 -34.00 11.82
CA ASP A 217 -9.12 -34.30 10.39
C ASP A 217 -10.47 -34.18 9.62
N THR A 218 -11.59 -34.42 10.31
CA THR A 218 -12.96 -34.23 9.78
C THR A 218 -13.34 -32.75 9.62
N GLU A 219 -12.91 -31.87 10.53
CA GLU A 219 -13.17 -30.43 10.47
C GLU A 219 -12.34 -29.76 9.36
N LEU A 220 -11.07 -30.17 9.25
CA LEU A 220 -10.18 -29.72 8.18
C LEU A 220 -10.72 -30.09 6.79
N LYS A 221 -11.10 -31.36 6.60
CA LYS A 221 -11.70 -31.85 5.35
C LYS A 221 -13.00 -31.11 4.99
N GLY A 222 -13.87 -30.87 5.97
CA GLY A 222 -15.13 -30.15 5.77
C GLY A 222 -14.93 -28.71 5.31
N ARG A 223 -13.93 -28.01 5.86
CA ARG A 223 -13.62 -26.62 5.51
C ARG A 223 -12.94 -26.49 4.15
N ILE A 224 -11.98 -27.36 3.85
CA ILE A 224 -11.30 -27.38 2.55
C ILE A 224 -12.28 -27.71 1.43
N ARG A 225 -13.23 -28.62 1.65
CA ARG A 225 -14.28 -28.92 0.68
C ARG A 225 -15.09 -27.66 0.32
N ARG A 226 -15.59 -26.96 1.34
CA ARG A 226 -16.38 -25.72 1.14
C ARG A 226 -15.57 -24.64 0.43
N PHE A 227 -14.29 -24.52 0.76
CA PHE A 227 -13.38 -23.59 0.11
C PHE A 227 -13.18 -23.93 -1.37
N LEU A 228 -12.85 -25.18 -1.70
CA LEU A 228 -12.67 -25.63 -3.08
C LEU A 228 -13.95 -25.55 -3.91
N ASP A 229 -15.10 -25.92 -3.34
CA ASP A 229 -16.39 -25.83 -4.02
C ASP A 229 -16.72 -24.36 -4.38
N ARG A 230 -16.44 -23.42 -3.46
CA ARG A 230 -16.62 -21.99 -3.72
C ARG A 230 -15.59 -21.44 -4.71
N PHE A 231 -14.33 -21.83 -4.57
CA PHE A 231 -13.25 -21.40 -5.46
C PHE A 231 -13.50 -21.84 -6.91
N LYS A 232 -13.95 -23.10 -7.11
CA LYS A 232 -14.33 -23.61 -8.44
C LYS A 232 -15.52 -22.88 -9.05
N LYS A 233 -16.48 -22.43 -8.23
CA LYS A 233 -17.65 -21.68 -8.71
C LYS A 233 -17.28 -20.28 -9.22
N GLU A 234 -16.30 -19.62 -8.61
CA GLU A 234 -15.87 -18.26 -8.97
C GLU A 234 -14.84 -18.25 -10.11
N VAL A 235 -13.98 -19.28 -10.21
CA VAL A 235 -12.93 -19.38 -11.24
C VAL A 235 -13.40 -20.15 -12.49
N GLY A 236 -14.49 -20.90 -12.37
CA GLY A 236 -15.04 -21.76 -13.42
C GLY A 236 -16.14 -21.15 -14.30
N ASN A 237 -16.15 -19.82 -14.50
CA ASN A 237 -17.05 -19.14 -15.43
C ASN A 237 -16.30 -18.13 -16.30
#